data_AF-A0A9W7LMX4-F1
#
_entry.id   AF-A0A9W7LMX4-F1
#
_cell.length_a   1.000
_cell.length_b   1.000
_cell.length_c   1.000
_cell.angle_alpha   90.00
_cell.angle_beta   90.00
_cell.angle_gamma   90.00
#
_symmetry.space_group_name_H-M   'P 1'
#
loop_
_entity.id
_entity.type
_entity.pdbx_description
1 polymer ?
#
loop_
_entity_poly.entity_id
_entity_poly.type
_entity_poly.pdbx_seq_one_letter_code
_entity_poly.pdbx_strand_id
1 'polypeptide(L)'
;MATSSFPAGFYNTASRNGYEAVAEMFARNSCKIILPGMDLSDEHQPHDSLSSPESLLAQIQTTCNKHGVEVAGQNLASGGLEQIKKNMLGENPIDLFTYHRMGAHFFSPEHFPSFSEFVRSLNQPELHPDDLPSEEVEASESVQMSSDPNIHLQTA
;
A
#
# COMPACT_ATOMS: atom_id res chain seq x y z
N MET A 1 20.76 18.32 8.87
CA MET A 1 20.56 17.53 10.10
C MET A 1 19.06 17.43 10.29
N ALA A 2 18.46 16.25 10.08
CA ALA A 2 17.04 16.03 10.32
C ALA A 2 16.79 16.12 11.84
N THR A 3 16.02 17.12 12.26
CA THR A 3 15.80 17.49 13.68
C THR A 3 14.56 16.84 14.29
N SER A 4 13.80 16.04 13.54
CA SER A 4 12.48 15.53 13.99
C SER A 4 12.57 14.40 15.02
N SER A 5 13.67 13.66 15.11
CA SER A 5 13.83 12.53 16.03
C SER A 5 14.12 12.94 17.48
N PHE A 6 14.84 14.05 17.69
CA PHE A 6 15.27 14.48 19.03
C PHE A 6 14.10 14.91 19.94
N PRO A 7 13.13 15.72 19.49
CA PRO A 7 11.95 16.05 20.29
C PRO A 7 11.05 14.84 20.57
N ALA A 8 11.09 13.81 19.71
CA ALA A 8 10.36 12.57 19.87
C ALA A 8 11.05 11.57 20.83
N GLY A 9 12.20 11.95 21.42
CA GLY A 9 12.95 11.12 22.37
C GLY A 9 13.94 10.15 21.74
N PHE A 10 14.08 10.13 20.41
CA PHE A 10 15.07 9.32 19.70
C PHE A 10 16.33 10.15 19.42
N TYR A 11 17.41 9.83 20.13
CA TYR A 11 18.71 10.45 19.87
C TYR A 11 19.41 9.81 18.66
N ASN A 12 18.87 10.06 17.46
CA ASN A 12 19.43 9.59 16.20
C ASN A 12 20.25 10.71 15.55
N THR A 13 21.54 10.45 15.28
CA THR A 13 22.47 11.41 14.66
C THR A 13 23.27 10.73 13.55
N ALA A 14 24.03 11.49 12.76
CA ALA A 14 24.88 10.92 11.71
C ALA A 14 25.93 9.91 12.21
N SER A 15 26.32 9.99 13.49
CA SER A 15 27.32 9.10 14.10
C SER A 15 26.73 8.15 15.14
N ARG A 16 25.43 8.24 15.42
CA ARG A 16 24.77 7.42 16.45
C ARG A 16 23.41 6.97 15.99
N ASN A 17 23.23 5.66 15.95
CA ASN A 17 21.94 5.05 15.73
C ASN A 17 21.08 5.15 17.00
N GLY A 18 20.04 5.98 16.94
CA GLY A 18 19.13 6.21 18.07
C GLY A 18 18.20 5.04 18.39
N TYR A 19 18.09 4.06 17.48
CA TYR A 19 17.16 2.92 17.59
C TYR A 19 17.80 1.67 18.20
N GLU A 20 19.13 1.63 18.30
CA GLU A 20 19.89 0.46 18.78
C GLU A 20 19.43 0.00 20.17
N ALA A 21 19.34 0.94 21.12
CA ALA A 21 18.95 0.63 22.50
C ALA A 21 17.49 0.13 22.61
N VAL A 22 16.62 0.59 21.70
CA VAL A 22 15.21 0.17 21.64
C VAL A 22 15.13 -1.24 21.08
N ALA A 23 15.83 -1.52 19.97
CA ALA A 23 15.90 -2.86 19.39
C ALA A 23 16.46 -3.88 20.40
N GLU A 24 17.54 -3.55 21.09
CA GLU A 24 18.11 -4.42 22.13
C GLU A 24 17.10 -4.70 23.26
N MET A 25 16.36 -3.68 23.69
CA MET A 25 15.33 -3.83 24.72
C MET A 25 14.18 -4.74 24.25
N PHE A 26 13.74 -4.62 22.99
CA PHE A 26 12.72 -5.49 22.42
C PHE A 26 13.21 -6.94 22.27
N ALA A 27 14.46 -7.14 21.84
CA ALA A 27 15.07 -8.47 21.74
C ALA A 27 15.08 -9.19 23.10
N ARG A 28 15.51 -8.48 24.17
CA ARG A 28 15.53 -9.01 25.54
C ARG A 28 14.16 -9.46 26.04
N ASN A 29 13.08 -8.87 25.54
CA ASN A 29 11.71 -9.17 25.94
C ASN A 29 10.95 -10.02 24.90
N SER A 30 11.61 -10.47 23.82
CA SER A 30 10.97 -11.22 22.72
C SER A 30 9.77 -10.48 22.11
N CYS A 31 9.85 -9.15 22.04
CA CYS A 31 8.81 -8.30 21.46
C CYS A 31 9.10 -8.00 19.98
N LYS A 32 8.04 -7.86 19.17
CA LYS A 32 8.12 -7.33 17.81
C LYS A 32 8.00 -5.80 17.79
N ILE A 33 8.58 -5.15 16.80
CA ILE A 33 8.42 -3.71 16.57
C ILE A 33 7.38 -3.50 15.46
N ILE A 34 6.40 -2.63 15.69
CA ILE A 34 5.48 -2.16 14.65
C ILE A 34 6.03 -0.85 14.11
N LEU A 35 6.34 -0.82 12.82
CA LEU A 35 6.94 0.30 12.12
C LEU A 35 5.89 1.01 11.25
N PRO A 36 5.42 2.20 11.65
CA PRO A 36 4.47 2.98 10.86
C PRO A 36 5.14 3.68 9.67
N GLY A 37 4.33 4.13 8.71
CA GLY A 37 4.78 4.93 7.57
C GLY A 37 5.28 4.12 6.38
N MET A 38 4.90 2.84 6.26
CA MET A 38 5.25 2.01 5.11
C MET A 38 4.67 2.56 3.78
N ASP A 39 3.69 3.45 3.84
CA ASP A 39 3.08 4.18 2.72
C ASP A 39 3.85 5.42 2.29
N LEU A 40 4.88 5.82 3.03
CA LEU A 40 5.66 7.03 2.74
C LEU A 40 6.77 6.74 1.72
N SER A 41 7.00 7.74 0.88
CA SER A 41 8.00 7.76 -0.20
C SER A 41 8.85 9.02 -0.06
N ASP A 42 10.14 8.92 -0.34
CA ASP A 42 11.06 10.07 -0.35
C ASP A 42 10.68 11.07 -1.44
N GLU A 43 10.24 10.58 -2.62
CA GLU A 43 9.85 11.39 -3.78
C GLU A 43 8.60 12.26 -3.52
N HIS A 44 7.72 11.79 -2.64
CA HIS A 44 6.47 12.48 -2.30
C HIS A 44 6.64 13.44 -1.12
N GLN A 45 7.85 13.59 -0.58
CA GLN A 45 8.13 14.58 0.45
C GLN A 45 8.24 15.98 -0.16
N PRO A 46 7.85 17.04 0.57
CA PRO A 46 8.07 18.41 0.13
C PRO A 46 9.56 18.65 -0.16
N HIS A 47 9.89 19.34 -1.27
CA HIS A 47 11.28 19.59 -1.67
C HIS A 47 12.12 20.32 -0.60
N ASP A 48 11.50 21.17 0.21
CA ASP A 48 12.16 21.88 1.30
C ASP A 48 12.32 21.03 2.58
N SER A 49 11.77 19.81 2.57
CA SER A 49 11.88 18.86 3.67
C SER A 49 13.17 18.06 3.56
N LEU A 50 13.91 17.95 4.66
CA LEU A 50 15.03 17.01 4.77
C LEU A 50 14.54 15.61 5.20
N SER A 51 13.33 15.23 4.75
CA SER A 51 12.66 13.99 5.12
C SER A 51 13.04 12.88 4.13
N SER A 52 13.48 11.76 4.66
CA SER A 52 13.80 10.55 3.89
C SER A 52 13.18 9.34 4.61
N PRO A 53 11.85 9.17 4.55
CA PRO A 53 11.15 8.05 5.19
C PRO A 53 11.71 6.69 4.78
N GLU A 54 12.03 6.45 3.51
CA GLU A 54 12.54 5.15 3.04
C GLU A 54 13.91 4.84 3.66
N SER A 55 14.79 5.84 3.70
CA SER A 55 16.10 5.72 4.39
C SER A 55 15.95 5.45 5.89
N LEU A 56 14.97 6.10 6.53
CA LEU A 56 14.68 5.89 7.95
C LEU A 56 14.13 4.48 8.22
N LEU A 57 13.19 4.00 7.40
CA LEU A 57 12.65 2.64 7.50
C LEU A 57 13.78 1.61 7.37
N ALA A 58 14.64 1.75 6.37
CA ALA A 58 15.79 0.88 6.16
C ALA A 58 16.76 0.89 7.36
N GLN A 59 17.03 2.07 7.94
CA GLN A 59 17.87 2.17 9.15
C GLN A 59 17.26 1.38 10.31
N ILE A 60 15.97 1.55 10.59
CA ILE A 60 15.29 0.88 11.71
C ILE A 60 15.24 -0.63 11.46
N GLN A 61 14.84 -1.08 10.27
CA GLN A 61 14.77 -2.49 9.91
C GLN A 61 16.15 -3.17 10.02
N THR A 62 17.20 -2.55 9.47
CA THR A 62 18.58 -3.06 9.60
C THR A 62 19.00 -3.20 11.07
N THR A 63 18.61 -2.24 11.90
CA THR A 63 18.89 -2.28 13.35
C THR A 63 18.16 -3.43 14.02
N CYS A 64 16.87 -3.63 13.70
CA CYS A 64 16.07 -4.72 14.25
C CYS A 64 16.63 -6.08 13.83
N ASN A 65 16.95 -6.24 12.54
CA ASN A 65 17.56 -7.45 11.98
C ASN A 65 18.88 -7.81 12.68
N LYS A 66 19.74 -6.80 12.93
CA LYS A 66 20.99 -6.99 13.68
C LYS A 66 20.77 -7.55 15.09
N HIS A 67 19.67 -7.18 15.75
CA HIS A 67 19.30 -7.64 17.09
C HIS A 67 18.37 -8.86 17.11
N GLY A 68 18.00 -9.41 15.95
CA GLY A 68 17.04 -10.50 15.85
C GLY A 68 15.61 -10.12 16.27
N VAL A 69 15.25 -8.84 16.16
CA VAL A 69 13.90 -8.34 16.44
C VAL A 69 13.07 -8.40 15.18
N GLU A 70 11.94 -9.10 15.25
CA GLU A 70 10.97 -9.12 14.15
C GLU A 70 10.26 -7.76 14.00
N VAL A 71 10.05 -7.35 12.75
CA VAL A 71 9.39 -6.09 12.39
C VAL A 71 8.07 -6.38 11.69
N ALA A 72 7.03 -5.67 12.09
CA ALA A 72 5.75 -5.62 11.40
C ALA A 72 5.51 -4.21 10.86
N GLY A 73 4.95 -4.07 9.66
CA GLY A 73 4.68 -2.79 9.04
C GLY A 73 3.29 -2.26 9.35
N GLN A 74 3.13 -0.95 9.26
CA GLN A 74 1.85 -0.25 9.32
C GLN A 74 1.88 0.99 8.42
N ASN A 75 0.75 1.37 7.82
CA ASN A 75 0.62 2.64 7.11
C ASN A 75 0.22 3.79 8.05
N LEU A 76 0.59 5.01 7.69
CA LEU A 76 0.28 6.23 8.41
C LEU A 76 -1.00 6.88 7.89
N ALA A 77 -1.23 6.85 6.57
CA ALA A 77 -2.41 7.42 5.92
C ALA A 77 -3.13 6.40 5.02
N SER A 78 -4.39 6.67 4.67
CA SER A 78 -5.17 5.85 3.74
C SER A 78 -4.71 6.11 2.30
N GLY A 79 -3.65 5.44 1.87
CA GLY A 79 -3.10 5.56 0.51
C GLY A 79 -1.78 4.80 0.33
N GLY A 80 -1.14 4.99 -0.83
CA GLY A 80 0.22 4.51 -1.08
C GLY A 80 0.39 3.00 -1.11
N LEU A 81 -0.62 2.23 -1.56
CA LEU A 81 -0.58 0.75 -1.58
C LEU A 81 0.64 0.21 -2.34
N GLU A 82 0.98 0.79 -3.48
CA GLU A 82 2.19 0.42 -4.23
C GLU A 82 3.47 0.73 -3.47
N GLN A 83 3.51 1.86 -2.75
CA GLN A 83 4.65 2.22 -1.90
C GLN A 83 4.78 1.28 -0.69
N ILE A 84 3.65 0.88 -0.08
CA ILE A 84 3.61 -0.14 0.97
C ILE A 84 4.22 -1.44 0.43
N LYS A 85 3.78 -1.90 -0.74
CA LYS A 85 4.33 -3.11 -1.37
C LYS A 85 5.84 -3.00 -1.61
N LYS A 86 6.29 -1.87 -2.17
CA LYS A 86 7.71 -1.59 -2.39
C LYS A 86 8.52 -1.64 -1.09
N ASN A 87 8.04 -0.98 -0.03
CA ASN A 87 8.71 -0.94 1.27
C ASN A 87 8.66 -2.29 2.00
N MET A 88 7.63 -3.11 1.76
CA MET A 88 7.52 -4.47 2.31
C MET A 88 8.44 -5.48 1.63
N LEU A 89 8.68 -5.34 0.32
CA LEU A 89 9.47 -6.26 -0.50
C LEU A 89 10.88 -5.74 -0.81
N GLY A 90 11.28 -4.63 -0.18
CA GLY A 90 12.56 -3.97 -0.39
C GLY A 90 13.75 -4.74 0.18
N GLU A 91 14.87 -4.03 0.39
CA GLU A 91 16.13 -4.65 0.87
C GLU A 91 16.00 -5.34 2.23
N ASN A 92 15.11 -4.85 3.10
CA ASN A 92 14.81 -5.45 4.39
C ASN A 92 13.32 -5.83 4.42
N PRO A 93 12.95 -6.98 3.83
CA PRO A 93 11.56 -7.35 3.68
C PRO A 93 10.88 -7.61 5.02
N ILE A 94 9.58 -7.39 5.07
CA ILE A 94 8.74 -7.69 6.24
C ILE A 94 7.57 -8.60 5.86
N ASP A 95 7.32 -9.61 6.70
CA ASP A 95 6.32 -10.64 6.42
C ASP A 95 4.95 -10.36 7.08
N LEU A 96 4.86 -9.32 7.91
CA LEU A 96 3.65 -8.96 8.63
C LEU A 96 3.32 -7.48 8.45
N PHE A 97 2.10 -7.19 8.01
CA PHE A 97 1.63 -5.82 7.82
C PHE A 97 0.23 -5.62 8.40
N THR A 98 -0.01 -4.46 9.03
CA THR A 98 -1.30 -4.07 9.57
C THR A 98 -1.80 -2.80 8.88
N TYR A 99 -2.90 -2.91 8.12
CA TYR A 99 -3.53 -1.76 7.49
C TYR A 99 -4.37 -0.95 8.50
N HIS A 100 -4.12 0.35 8.61
CA HIS A 100 -4.80 1.32 9.47
C HIS A 100 -5.41 2.46 8.63
N ARG A 101 -6.71 2.73 8.65
CA ARG A 101 -7.83 2.08 9.34
C ARG A 101 -8.90 1.70 8.32
N MET A 102 -9.61 0.60 8.59
CA MET A 102 -10.83 0.22 7.87
C MET A 102 -12.01 1.15 8.25
N GLY A 103 -12.03 2.35 7.68
CA GLY A 103 -13.13 3.32 7.83
C GLY A 103 -14.10 3.32 6.64
N ALA A 104 -15.06 4.25 6.60
CA ALA A 104 -16.00 4.38 5.48
C ALA A 104 -15.30 4.56 4.13
N HIS A 105 -14.22 5.35 4.10
CA HIS A 105 -13.39 5.54 2.90
C HIS A 105 -12.73 4.23 2.43
N PHE A 106 -12.32 3.35 3.35
CA PHE A 106 -11.68 2.09 2.98
C PHE A 106 -12.61 1.20 2.16
N PHE A 107 -13.90 1.20 2.49
CA PHE A 107 -14.95 0.45 1.80
C PHE A 107 -15.59 1.22 0.64
N SER A 108 -14.98 2.33 0.18
CA SER A 108 -15.51 3.04 -0.98
C SER A 108 -15.35 2.21 -2.26
N PRO A 109 -16.21 2.40 -3.27
CA PRO A 109 -16.12 1.71 -4.56
C PRO A 109 -14.78 1.93 -5.27
N GLU A 110 -14.08 3.01 -4.96
CA GLU A 110 -12.79 3.36 -5.55
C GLU A 110 -11.64 2.70 -4.79
N HIS A 111 -11.68 2.69 -3.45
CA HIS A 111 -10.54 2.28 -2.63
C HIS A 111 -10.51 0.78 -2.32
N PHE A 112 -11.67 0.16 -2.09
CA PHE A 112 -11.73 -1.26 -1.73
C PHE A 112 -11.21 -2.20 -2.82
N PRO A 113 -11.51 -1.97 -4.13
CA PRO A 113 -10.92 -2.76 -5.20
C PRO A 113 -9.40 -2.64 -5.26
N SER A 114 -8.84 -1.44 -5.14
CA SER A 114 -7.38 -1.23 -5.13
C SER A 114 -6.71 -1.93 -3.95
N PHE A 115 -7.33 -1.89 -2.75
CA PHE A 115 -6.81 -2.64 -1.61
C PHE A 115 -6.84 -4.16 -1.85
N SER A 116 -7.92 -4.67 -2.44
CA SER A 116 -8.05 -6.10 -2.76
C SER A 116 -7.00 -6.54 -3.78
N GLU A 117 -6.77 -5.74 -4.81
CA GLU A 117 -5.69 -5.95 -5.79
C GLU A 117 -4.31 -5.95 -5.12
N PHE A 118 -4.05 -4.99 -4.23
CA PHE A 118 -2.82 -4.94 -3.44
C PHE A 118 -2.59 -6.24 -2.65
N VAL A 119 -3.61 -6.72 -1.92
CA VAL A 119 -3.53 -7.98 -1.13
C VAL A 119 -3.30 -9.19 -2.04
N ARG A 120 -3.98 -9.27 -3.19
CA ARG A 120 -3.73 -10.33 -4.18
C ARG A 120 -2.28 -10.28 -4.65
N SER A 121 -1.79 -9.10 -5.00
CA SER A 121 -0.44 -8.89 -5.51
C SER A 121 0.69 -9.27 -4.53
N LEU A 122 0.39 -9.39 -3.23
CA LEU A 122 1.31 -9.88 -2.19
C LEU A 122 1.30 -11.41 -2.07
N ASN A 123 0.17 -12.07 -2.33
CA ASN A 123 -0.04 -13.49 -2.06
C ASN A 123 -0.04 -14.37 -3.33
N GLN A 124 -0.47 -13.84 -4.47
CA GLN A 124 -0.73 -14.57 -5.71
C GLN A 124 -0.50 -13.69 -6.95
N PRO A 125 0.45 -14.05 -7.84
CA PRO A 125 0.63 -13.36 -9.12
C PRO A 125 -0.50 -13.60 -10.15
N GLU A 126 -1.33 -14.64 -9.96
CA GLU A 126 -2.38 -15.06 -10.90
C GLU A 126 -3.78 -14.76 -10.35
N LEU A 127 -4.59 -14.02 -11.12
CA LEU A 127 -5.96 -13.64 -10.74
C LEU A 127 -6.93 -14.81 -10.90
N HIS A 128 -7.85 -14.95 -9.94
CA HIS A 128 -8.97 -15.90 -10.06
C HIS A 128 -9.89 -15.46 -11.21
N PRO A 129 -10.47 -16.39 -12.01
CA PRO A 129 -11.31 -16.04 -13.16
C PRO A 129 -12.50 -15.13 -12.84
N ASP A 130 -13.06 -15.25 -11.63
CA ASP A 130 -14.20 -14.43 -11.17
C ASP A 130 -13.81 -12.98 -10.81
N ASP A 131 -12.50 -12.69 -10.68
CA ASP A 131 -11.97 -11.37 -10.38
C ASP A 131 -11.49 -10.64 -11.64
N LEU A 132 -11.64 -11.24 -12.83
CA LEU A 132 -11.34 -10.59 -14.09
C LEU A 132 -12.41 -9.54 -14.39
N PRO A 133 -12.04 -8.38 -14.98
CA PRO A 133 -13.03 -7.42 -15.43
C PRO A 133 -13.96 -8.13 -16.43
N SER A 134 -15.25 -8.15 -16.11
CA SER A 134 -16.28 -8.56 -17.06
C SER A 134 -16.10 -7.69 -18.30
N GLU A 135 -15.83 -8.29 -19.46
CA GLU A 135 -15.92 -7.56 -20.71
C GLU A 135 -17.38 -7.13 -20.89
N GLU A 136 -17.71 -5.91 -20.45
CA GLU A 136 -18.92 -5.24 -20.88
C GLU A 136 -18.73 -4.95 -22.36
N VAL A 137 -19.20 -5.89 -23.18
CA VAL A 137 -19.32 -5.71 -24.61
C VAL A 137 -20.26 -4.52 -24.80
N GLU A 138 -19.68 -3.36 -25.11
CA GLU A 138 -20.33 -2.22 -25.74
C GLU A 138 -21.02 -2.72 -27.02
N ALA A 139 -22.25 -3.24 -26.86
CA ALA A 139 -23.14 -3.53 -27.96
C ALA A 139 -23.55 -2.18 -28.56
N SER A 140 -22.71 -1.69 -29.47
CA SER A 140 -23.08 -0.66 -30.42
C SER A 140 -24.22 -1.20 -31.27
N GLU A 141 -25.46 -0.98 -30.83
CA GLU A 141 -26.67 -1.19 -31.63
C GLU A 141 -26.65 -0.20 -32.80
N SER A 142 -25.97 -0.58 -33.89
CA SER A 142 -26.20 0.06 -35.19
C SER A 142 -27.55 -0.43 -35.72
N VAL A 143 -28.60 0.35 -35.43
CA VAL A 143 -29.93 0.18 -36.04
C VAL A 143 -29.80 0.40 -37.55
N GLN A 144 -29.76 -0.69 -38.32
CA GLN A 144 -30.01 -0.63 -39.77
C GLN A 144 -31.53 -0.66 -40.00
N MET A 145 -32.11 0.51 -40.28
CA MET A 145 -33.45 0.59 -40.85
C MET A 145 -33.42 0.11 -42.30
N SER A 146 -33.90 -1.10 -42.57
CA SER A 146 -34.38 -1.48 -43.90
C SER A 146 -35.89 -1.23 -43.96
N SER A 147 -36.28 -0.19 -44.69
CA SER A 147 -37.67 0.11 -45.02
C SER A 147 -38.12 -0.71 -46.23
N ASP A 148 -39.12 -1.59 -46.05
CA ASP A 148 -39.91 -2.16 -47.15
C ASP A 148 -41.38 -1.74 -46.98
N PRO A 149 -42.02 -1.10 -47.97
CA PRO A 149 -43.45 -0.81 -47.93
C PRO A 149 -44.20 -1.72 -48.91
N ASN A 150 -44.91 -2.74 -48.42
CA ASN A 150 -46.14 -3.19 -49.06
C ASN A 150 -46.89 -4.24 -48.25
N ILE A 151 -47.99 -3.87 -47.60
CA ILE A 151 -49.11 -4.79 -47.39
C ILE A 151 -50.41 -4.00 -47.59
N HIS A 152 -51.16 -4.37 -48.63
CA HIS A 152 -52.51 -3.91 -48.94
C HIS A 152 -53.51 -4.81 -48.19
N LEU A 153 -54.37 -4.25 -47.34
CA LEU A 153 -55.51 -4.97 -46.75
C LEU A 153 -56.82 -4.42 -47.35
N GLN A 154 -57.53 -5.28 -48.09
CA GLN A 154 -58.94 -5.08 -48.43
C GLN A 154 -59.81 -5.72 -47.35
N THR A 155 -60.82 -4.99 -46.89
CA THR A 155 -61.83 -5.42 -45.91
C THR A 155 -63.06 -5.98 -46.64
N ALA A 156 -63.62 -7.08 -46.15
CA ALA A 156 -64.97 -7.55 -46.45
C ALA A 156 -65.90 -7.23 -45.27
#